data_AF-A0A383B4Q9-F1
#
_entry.id   AF-A0A383B4Q9-F1
#
_cell.length_a   1.000
_cell.length_b   1.000
_cell.length_c   1.000
_cell.angle_alpha   90.00
_cell.angle_beta   90.00
_cell.angle_gamma   90.00
#
_symmetry.space_group_name_H-M   'P 1'
#
loop_
_entity.id
_entity.type
_entity.pdbx_description
1 polymer ?
#
loop_
_entity_poly.entity_id
_entity_poly.type
_entity_poly.pdbx_seq_one_letter_code
_entity_poly.pdbx_strand_id
1 'polypeptide(L)'
;MEMKRYTHLVHPPRILTSKLVFFWVLFLYFLLAESFAWAHTDNKHGISPEKSGHHHKGQATPGADRFTLGQTVYKHMCVFCHGADGNGGGKATAYLYPWPRDFRKGIYKHRTTPPGSLPLDQDIFRTIQKGVPGTAMPGWKNALSEEETWSVVEYIKGFSDRFKNKTAQPAIDFGKPPPSTMEAVVSGEKLYQEMQCQGCHGTDLKGGGSQAADL
;
A
#
# COMPACT_ATOMS: atom_id res chain seq x y z
N MET A 1 53.34 -42.01 -25.05
CA MET A 1 54.12 -41.25 -24.05
C MET A 1 53.31 -41.22 -22.77
N GLU A 2 53.79 -41.98 -21.80
CA GLU A 2 53.18 -42.19 -20.48
C GLU A 2 53.76 -41.18 -19.47
N MET A 3 53.11 -41.10 -18.28
CA MET A 3 53.46 -40.36 -17.06
C MET A 3 52.91 -38.93 -16.93
N LYS A 4 52.39 -38.47 -15.78
CA LYS A 4 52.26 -39.06 -14.43
C LYS A 4 51.14 -38.31 -13.69
N ARG A 5 50.42 -39.03 -12.83
CA ARG A 5 49.39 -38.54 -11.90
C ARG A 5 50.00 -37.62 -10.83
N TYR A 6 49.24 -36.64 -10.37
CA TYR A 6 49.25 -36.20 -8.96
C TYR A 6 47.83 -35.87 -8.49
N THR A 7 47.52 -36.40 -7.31
CA THR A 7 46.23 -36.55 -6.66
C THR A 7 45.88 -35.36 -5.78
N HIS A 8 44.66 -34.84 -5.87
CA HIS A 8 44.07 -34.05 -4.78
C HIS A 8 43.23 -34.96 -3.89
N LEU A 9 43.60 -35.00 -2.61
CA LEU A 9 42.90 -35.70 -1.53
C LEU A 9 41.53 -35.07 -1.32
N VAL A 10 40.47 -35.84 -1.54
CA VAL A 10 39.09 -35.49 -1.16
C VAL A 10 38.75 -36.31 0.09
N HIS A 11 38.51 -35.64 1.21
CA HIS A 11 38.02 -36.29 2.42
C HIS A 11 36.52 -36.61 2.30
N PRO A 12 36.09 -37.86 2.53
CA PRO A 12 34.67 -38.18 2.57
C PRO A 12 34.01 -37.67 3.87
N PRO A 13 32.75 -37.19 3.82
CA PRO A 13 32.01 -36.84 5.01
C PRO A 13 31.70 -38.10 5.84
N ARG A 14 31.86 -37.99 7.17
CA ARG A 14 31.49 -39.03 8.13
C ARG A 14 29.97 -39.22 8.13
N ILE A 15 29.51 -40.32 7.55
CA ILE A 15 28.13 -40.79 7.65
C ILE A 15 27.93 -41.37 9.05
N LEU A 16 27.19 -40.67 9.90
CA LEU A 16 26.81 -41.13 11.24
C LEU A 16 25.77 -42.24 11.09
N THR A 17 26.10 -43.46 11.51
CA THR A 17 25.29 -44.66 11.30
C THR A 17 24.01 -44.66 12.13
N SER A 18 22.93 -44.17 11.51
CA SER A 18 21.49 -44.49 11.49
C SER A 18 20.82 -45.55 12.41
N LYS A 19 21.44 -46.14 13.44
CA LYS A 19 20.73 -47.15 14.29
C LYS A 19 20.15 -46.61 15.59
N LEU A 20 20.71 -45.52 16.14
CA LEU A 20 20.24 -44.95 17.41
C LEU A 20 19.10 -43.93 17.24
N VAL A 21 19.04 -43.21 16.11
CA VAL A 21 17.96 -42.22 15.85
C VAL A 21 16.60 -42.90 15.62
N PHE A 22 16.59 -44.06 14.94
CA PHE A 22 15.36 -44.81 14.67
C PHE A 22 14.72 -45.36 15.95
N PHE A 23 15.52 -45.78 16.94
CA PHE A 23 15.02 -46.29 18.22
C PHE A 23 14.34 -45.20 19.05
N TRP A 24 14.87 -43.97 19.01
CA TRP A 24 14.29 -42.84 19.76
C TRP A 24 13.03 -42.26 19.10
N VAL A 25 12.93 -42.26 17.77
CA VAL A 25 11.72 -41.80 17.06
C VAL A 25 10.55 -42.78 17.25
N LEU A 26 10.80 -44.09 17.25
CA LEU A 26 9.76 -45.10 17.53
C LEU A 26 9.28 -45.08 18.99
N PHE A 27 10.17 -44.82 19.96
CA PHE A 27 9.81 -44.73 21.37
C PHE A 27 8.97 -43.48 21.71
N LEU A 28 9.28 -42.33 21.09
CA LEU A 28 8.48 -41.11 21.23
C LEU A 28 7.11 -41.20 20.54
N TYR A 29 6.98 -41.96 19.46
CA TYR A 29 5.70 -42.17 18.78
C TYR A 29 4.75 -43.05 19.62
N PHE A 30 5.28 -44.05 20.33
CA PHE A 30 4.47 -44.91 21.21
C PHE A 30 3.97 -44.18 22.48
N LEU A 31 4.68 -43.15 22.97
CA LEU A 31 4.26 -42.34 24.13
C LEU A 31 3.20 -41.27 23.80
N LEU A 32 2.98 -40.93 22.53
CA LEU A 32 2.00 -39.92 22.10
C LEU A 32 0.72 -40.52 21.48
N ALA A 33 0.69 -41.83 21.22
CA ALA A 33 -0.44 -42.48 20.56
C ALA A 33 -1.60 -42.90 21.51
N GLU A 34 -1.43 -42.81 22.84
CA GLU A 34 -2.47 -43.23 23.80
C GLU A 34 -3.52 -42.14 24.13
N SER A 35 -3.50 -40.97 23.48
CA SER A 35 -4.46 -39.88 23.77
C SER A 35 -5.54 -39.63 22.71
N PHE A 36 -5.66 -40.51 21.70
CA PHE A 36 -6.70 -40.39 20.67
C PHE A 36 -7.66 -41.60 20.68
N ALA A 37 -8.42 -41.74 21.76
CA ALA A 37 -9.64 -42.55 21.72
C ALA A 37 -10.68 -41.97 22.69
N TRP A 38 -11.84 -41.62 22.12
CA TRP A 38 -13.12 -41.25 22.75
C TRP A 38 -13.46 -39.76 22.87
N ALA A 39 -14.05 -39.23 21.80
CA ALA A 39 -15.22 -38.36 21.89
C ALA A 39 -16.04 -38.47 20.60
N HIS A 40 -16.88 -39.50 20.49
CA HIS A 40 -18.03 -39.49 19.58
C HIS A 40 -19.23 -38.94 20.35
N THR A 41 -19.72 -37.77 19.96
CA THR A 41 -21.10 -37.34 20.25
C THR A 41 -21.72 -36.88 18.95
N ASP A 42 -22.73 -37.63 18.53
CA ASP A 42 -23.61 -37.33 17.42
C ASP A 42 -24.31 -35.99 17.66
N ASN A 43 -24.24 -35.07 16.68
CA ASN A 43 -25.20 -33.98 16.61
C ASN A 43 -25.63 -33.78 15.16
N LYS A 44 -26.74 -34.42 14.82
CA LYS A 44 -27.53 -34.12 13.62
C LYS A 44 -28.24 -32.80 13.86
N HIS A 45 -27.89 -31.72 13.18
CA HIS A 45 -28.82 -30.62 12.85
C HIS A 45 -28.36 -29.97 11.55
N GLY A 46 -29.23 -30.04 10.53
CA GLY A 46 -29.01 -29.42 9.23
C GLY A 46 -29.10 -27.91 9.30
N ILE A 47 -28.14 -27.22 8.69
CA ILE A 47 -28.21 -25.81 8.32
C ILE A 47 -27.52 -25.67 6.96
N SER A 48 -28.24 -25.06 6.01
CA SER A 48 -27.80 -24.66 4.67
C SER A 48 -26.50 -23.83 4.71
N PRO A 49 -25.62 -23.86 3.69
CA PRO A 49 -24.46 -22.97 3.66
C PRO A 49 -24.92 -21.54 3.36
N GLU A 50 -25.15 -20.75 4.41
CA GLU A 50 -25.16 -19.30 4.29
C GLU A 50 -23.73 -18.85 3.99
N LYS A 51 -23.55 -18.17 2.85
CA LYS A 51 -22.30 -17.52 2.46
C LYS A 51 -21.91 -16.51 3.54
N SER A 52 -20.98 -16.87 4.42
CA SER A 52 -20.30 -15.91 5.30
C SER A 52 -19.29 -15.09 4.50
N GLY A 53 -19.79 -14.07 3.81
CA GLY A 53 -18.96 -12.92 3.45
C GLY A 53 -18.64 -12.16 4.73
N HIS A 54 -17.45 -12.36 5.30
CA HIS A 54 -16.93 -11.52 6.37
C HIS A 54 -16.63 -10.11 5.83
N HIS A 55 -17.69 -9.32 5.64
CA HIS A 55 -17.59 -7.87 5.62
C HIS A 55 -17.41 -7.43 7.07
N HIS A 56 -16.16 -7.21 7.49
CA HIS A 56 -15.86 -6.43 8.68
C HIS A 56 -16.39 -5.01 8.45
N LYS A 57 -17.67 -4.80 8.72
CA LYS A 57 -18.22 -3.46 8.96
C LYS A 57 -17.59 -3.03 10.30
N GLY A 58 -16.46 -2.33 10.22
CA GLY A 58 -15.76 -1.79 11.38
C GLY A 58 -16.73 -0.95 12.17
N GLN A 59 -17.24 -1.49 13.27
CA GLN A 59 -17.98 -0.70 14.23
C GLN A 59 -16.92 0.09 14.99
N ALA A 60 -16.87 1.40 14.73
CA ALA A 60 -16.08 2.33 15.53
C ALA A 60 -16.37 2.05 17.00
N THR A 61 -15.33 1.90 17.83
CA THR A 61 -15.50 1.71 19.26
C THR A 61 -16.27 2.92 19.81
N PRO A 62 -17.47 2.73 20.38
CA PRO A 62 -18.25 3.85 20.90
C PRO A 62 -17.44 4.60 21.97
N GLY A 63 -17.10 5.86 21.71
CA GLY A 63 -16.41 6.75 22.65
C GLY A 63 -14.97 7.15 22.32
N ALA A 64 -14.35 6.62 21.25
CA ALA A 64 -13.06 7.14 20.79
C ALA A 64 -13.25 8.49 20.07
N ASP A 65 -12.44 9.50 20.39
CA ASP A 65 -12.44 10.75 19.63
C ASP A 65 -11.91 10.53 18.20
N ARG A 66 -12.30 11.41 17.28
CA ARG A 66 -12.01 11.30 15.85
C ARG A 66 -10.51 11.21 15.54
N PHE A 67 -9.67 11.88 16.33
CA PHE A 67 -8.22 11.81 16.14
C PHE A 67 -7.68 10.44 16.57
N THR A 68 -8.13 9.90 17.71
CA THR A 68 -7.77 8.55 18.19
C THR A 68 -8.22 7.44 17.23
N LEU A 69 -9.43 7.57 16.66
CA LEU A 69 -9.89 6.66 15.61
C LEU A 69 -8.98 6.73 14.37
N GLY A 70 -8.65 7.95 13.93
CA GLY A 70 -7.77 8.18 12.79
C GLY A 70 -6.37 7.59 12.99
N GLN A 71 -5.81 7.75 14.19
CA GLN A 71 -4.53 7.15 14.58
C GLN A 71 -4.58 5.63 14.50
N THR A 72 -5.66 5.02 15.01
CA THR A 72 -5.84 3.56 15.00
C THR A 72 -5.88 3.04 13.57
N VAL A 73 -6.75 3.62 12.73
CA VAL A 73 -6.85 3.23 11.32
C VAL A 73 -5.52 3.44 10.59
N TYR A 74 -4.84 4.57 10.80
CA TYR A 74 -3.54 4.84 10.20
C TYR A 74 -2.49 3.78 10.57
N LYS A 75 -2.43 3.42 11.86
CA LYS A 75 -1.50 2.40 12.36
C LYS A 75 -1.74 1.03 11.73
N HIS A 76 -2.98 0.67 11.46
CA HIS A 76 -3.31 -0.65 10.88
C HIS A 76 -3.23 -0.67 9.35
N MET A 77 -3.57 0.43 8.68
CA MET A 77 -3.81 0.44 7.24
C MET A 77 -2.78 1.23 6.43
N CYS A 78 -2.12 2.21 7.04
CA CYS A 78 -1.30 3.19 6.32
C CYS A 78 0.20 3.11 6.68
N VAL A 79 0.52 2.76 7.93
CA VAL A 79 1.87 2.87 8.49
C VAL A 79 2.93 2.06 7.74
N PHE A 80 2.55 0.92 7.16
CA PHE A 80 3.48 0.03 6.48
C PHE A 80 4.16 0.71 5.28
N CYS A 81 3.45 1.62 4.61
CA CYS A 81 3.98 2.42 3.51
C CYS A 81 4.39 3.84 3.98
N HIS A 82 3.55 4.51 4.78
CA HIS A 82 3.75 5.92 5.08
C HIS A 82 4.62 6.21 6.31
N GLY A 83 5.02 5.20 7.09
CA GLY A 83 5.83 5.36 8.29
C GLY A 83 5.03 5.81 9.51
N ALA A 84 5.52 5.53 10.71
CA ALA A 84 4.84 5.89 11.97
C ALA A 84 4.80 7.41 12.23
N ASP A 85 5.78 8.14 11.71
CA ASP A 85 5.92 9.59 11.77
C ASP A 85 5.40 10.30 10.51
N GLY A 86 4.76 9.56 9.59
CA GLY A 86 4.23 10.11 8.35
C GLY A 86 5.27 10.53 7.32
N ASN A 87 6.53 10.10 7.46
CA ASN A 87 7.64 10.51 6.59
C ASN A 87 7.67 9.85 5.19
N GLY A 88 6.77 8.90 4.89
CA GLY A 88 6.75 8.15 3.64
C GLY A 88 7.79 7.01 3.56
N GLY A 89 8.52 6.75 4.64
CA GLY A 89 9.60 5.77 4.77
C GLY A 89 9.18 4.52 5.55
N GLY A 90 7.94 4.05 5.37
CA GLY A 90 7.50 2.78 5.94
C GLY A 90 8.31 1.58 5.41
N LYS A 91 8.16 0.41 6.04
CA LYS A 91 8.89 -0.81 5.65
C LYS A 91 8.68 -1.20 4.19
N ALA A 92 7.53 -0.86 3.60
CA ALA A 92 7.25 -1.13 2.19
C ALA A 92 8.14 -0.33 1.22
N THR A 93 8.65 0.83 1.64
CA THR A 93 9.35 1.77 0.74
C THR A 93 10.57 1.17 0.06
N ALA A 94 11.20 0.15 0.65
CA ALA A 94 12.30 -0.61 0.04
C ALA A 94 11.93 -1.30 -1.28
N TYR A 95 10.64 -1.50 -1.56
CA TYR A 95 10.13 -2.23 -2.72
C TYR A 95 9.21 -1.40 -3.61
N LEU A 96 8.99 -0.12 -3.28
CA LEU A 96 7.99 0.70 -3.94
C LEU A 96 8.64 1.83 -4.73
N TYR A 97 8.28 1.92 -6.01
CA TYR A 97 8.44 3.13 -6.81
C TYR A 97 7.12 3.40 -7.54
N PRO A 98 6.59 4.64 -7.50
CA PRO A 98 7.09 5.81 -6.76
C PRO A 98 6.95 5.65 -5.23
N TRP A 99 7.79 6.36 -4.47
CA TRP A 99 7.78 6.29 -3.01
C TRP A 99 6.49 6.88 -2.38
N PRO A 100 6.05 6.34 -1.23
CA PRO A 100 4.93 6.88 -0.47
C PRO A 100 5.12 8.35 -0.09
N ARG A 101 4.00 9.05 0.12
CA ARG A 101 3.99 10.48 0.45
C ARG A 101 4.55 10.73 1.85
N ASP A 102 5.50 11.67 1.95
CA ASP A 102 5.87 12.35 3.20
C ASP A 102 4.81 13.42 3.55
N PHE A 103 3.97 13.14 4.53
CA PHE A 103 2.89 14.01 4.97
C PHE A 103 3.39 15.22 5.75
N ARG A 104 4.58 15.15 6.36
CA ARG A 104 5.14 16.23 7.19
C ARG A 104 5.41 17.49 6.39
N LYS A 105 5.69 17.34 5.09
CA LYS A 105 5.90 18.46 4.16
C LYS A 105 4.62 19.27 3.88
N GLY A 106 3.44 18.69 4.10
CA GLY A 106 2.17 19.31 3.76
C GLY A 106 2.01 19.58 2.25
N ILE A 107 2.75 18.87 1.39
CA ILE A 107 2.72 19.02 -0.07
C ILE A 107 1.97 17.84 -0.66
N TYR A 108 0.83 18.11 -1.30
CA TYR A 108 -0.05 17.09 -1.87
C TYR A 108 -0.13 17.25 -3.39
N LYS A 109 -0.03 16.13 -4.12
CA LYS A 109 -0.10 16.13 -5.60
C LYS A 109 -1.54 16.27 -6.11
N HIS A 110 -2.50 15.58 -5.47
CA HIS A 110 -3.90 15.57 -5.89
C HIS A 110 -4.71 16.52 -5.02
N ARG A 111 -5.10 17.66 -5.59
CA ARG A 111 -5.80 18.74 -4.89
C ARG A 111 -6.55 19.63 -5.86
N THR A 112 -7.60 20.30 -5.41
CA THR A 112 -8.37 21.25 -6.22
C THR A 112 -7.95 22.70 -5.99
N THR A 113 -7.00 22.94 -5.08
CA THR A 113 -6.54 24.29 -4.73
C THR A 113 -5.39 24.79 -5.63
N PRO A 114 -5.17 26.11 -5.76
CA PRO A 114 -4.10 26.70 -6.59
C PRO A 114 -2.69 26.27 -6.18
N PRO A 115 -1.70 26.17 -7.11
CA PRO A 115 -0.30 25.81 -6.81
C PRO A 115 0.24 26.44 -5.51
N GLY A 116 0.89 25.62 -4.68
CA GLY A 116 1.44 26.05 -3.38
C GLY A 116 0.46 26.05 -2.20
N SER A 117 -0.86 26.06 -2.44
CA SER A 117 -1.87 25.94 -1.38
C SER A 117 -1.91 24.53 -0.76
N LEU A 118 -2.34 24.45 0.50
CA LEU A 118 -2.74 23.20 1.13
C LEU A 118 -3.93 22.56 0.38
N PRO A 119 -4.08 21.22 0.41
CA PRO A 119 -5.28 20.56 -0.08
C PRO A 119 -6.49 20.90 0.79
N LEU A 120 -7.70 20.78 0.23
CA LEU A 120 -8.91 20.69 1.05
C LEU A 120 -9.01 19.30 1.68
N ASP A 121 -9.74 19.18 2.80
CA ASP A 121 -9.92 17.90 3.47
C ASP A 121 -10.62 16.88 2.54
N GLN A 122 -11.54 17.35 1.68
CA GLN A 122 -12.17 16.53 0.63
C GLN A 122 -11.16 15.98 -0.40
N ASP A 123 -10.04 16.65 -0.64
CA ASP A 123 -9.01 16.15 -1.56
C ASP A 123 -8.26 14.97 -0.98
N ILE A 124 -7.90 15.05 0.31
CA ILE A 124 -7.25 13.96 1.04
C ILE A 124 -8.22 12.77 1.14
N PHE A 125 -9.47 13.03 1.55
CA PHE A 125 -10.53 12.02 1.62
C PHE A 125 -10.70 11.29 0.29
N ARG A 126 -10.86 12.03 -0.82
CA ARG A 126 -11.03 11.45 -2.15
C ARG A 126 -9.83 10.61 -2.57
N THR A 127 -8.62 11.04 -2.23
CA THR A 127 -7.39 10.30 -2.52
C THR A 127 -7.33 8.99 -1.75
N ILE A 128 -7.71 8.97 -0.46
CA ILE A 128 -7.78 7.73 0.33
C ILE A 128 -8.83 6.78 -0.25
N GLN A 129 -10.03 7.28 -0.55
CA GLN A 129 -11.12 6.44 -1.06
C GLN A 129 -10.79 5.81 -2.42
N LYS A 130 -10.19 6.60 -3.34
CA LYS A 130 -9.94 6.17 -4.72
C LYS A 130 -8.57 5.52 -4.93
N GLY A 131 -7.63 5.75 -4.02
CA GLY A 131 -6.22 5.39 -4.21
C GLY A 131 -5.54 6.28 -5.26
N VAL A 132 -4.34 5.90 -5.65
CA VAL A 132 -3.55 6.64 -6.66
C VAL A 132 -3.11 5.66 -7.77
N PRO A 133 -3.77 5.67 -8.94
CA PRO A 133 -3.39 4.85 -10.08
C PRO A 133 -1.93 5.05 -10.49
N GLY A 134 -1.28 3.98 -10.95
CA GLY A 134 0.15 4.00 -11.28
C GLY A 134 1.08 3.98 -10.05
N THR A 135 0.54 3.72 -8.86
CA THR A 135 1.31 3.57 -7.61
C THR A 135 0.79 2.38 -6.81
N ALA A 136 1.47 2.03 -5.72
CA ALA A 136 1.02 1.00 -4.78
C ALA A 136 -0.05 1.48 -3.78
N MET A 137 -0.56 2.72 -3.87
CA MET A 137 -1.60 3.23 -2.97
C MET A 137 -2.99 2.73 -3.41
N PRO A 138 -3.59 1.73 -2.73
CA PRO A 138 -4.88 1.20 -3.12
C PRO A 138 -6.02 2.19 -2.79
N GLY A 139 -7.18 1.96 -3.39
CA GLY A 139 -8.41 2.62 -2.97
C GLY A 139 -9.02 1.94 -1.75
N TRP A 140 -9.34 2.73 -0.72
CA TRP A 140 -9.85 2.22 0.56
C TRP A 140 -11.37 2.25 0.70
N LYS A 141 -12.12 2.73 -0.31
CA LYS A 141 -13.58 2.89 -0.27
C LYS A 141 -14.36 1.65 0.18
N ASN A 142 -13.85 0.45 -0.12
CA ASN A 142 -14.53 -0.81 0.20
C ASN A 142 -14.07 -1.44 1.53
N ALA A 143 -13.05 -0.86 2.17
CA ALA A 143 -12.43 -1.37 3.39
C ALA A 143 -12.57 -0.41 4.58
N LEU A 144 -12.73 0.89 4.33
CA LEU A 144 -12.95 1.91 5.34
C LEU A 144 -14.32 2.55 5.17
N SER A 145 -15.01 2.79 6.28
CA SER A 145 -16.17 3.67 6.33
C SER A 145 -15.79 5.13 6.05
N GLU A 146 -16.79 5.98 5.78
CA GLU A 146 -16.54 7.41 5.63
C GLU A 146 -16.01 8.03 6.91
N GLU A 147 -16.53 7.63 8.08
CA GLU A 147 -16.08 8.12 9.38
C GLU A 147 -14.61 7.78 9.64
N GLU A 148 -14.21 6.53 9.41
CA GLU A 148 -12.80 6.10 9.52
C GLU A 148 -11.91 6.88 8.56
N THR A 149 -12.34 7.07 7.31
CA THR A 149 -11.60 7.84 6.32
C THR A 149 -11.43 9.30 6.77
N TRP A 150 -12.50 9.91 7.23
CA TRP A 150 -12.53 11.28 7.74
C TRP A 150 -11.68 11.47 9.00
N SER A 151 -11.58 10.43 9.82
CA SER A 151 -10.72 10.38 11.00
C SER A 151 -9.25 10.30 10.61
N VAL A 152 -8.91 9.46 9.62
CA VAL A 152 -7.55 9.39 9.06
C VAL A 152 -7.12 10.70 8.41
N VAL A 153 -8.03 11.41 7.72
CA VAL A 153 -7.75 12.75 7.16
C VAL A 153 -7.29 13.71 8.25
N GLU A 154 -8.01 13.75 9.38
CA GLU A 154 -7.66 14.60 10.52
C GLU A 154 -6.30 14.21 11.12
N TYR A 155 -6.08 12.90 11.33
CA TYR A 155 -4.82 12.39 11.86
C TYR A 155 -3.63 12.73 10.95
N ILE A 156 -3.76 12.55 9.63
CA ILE A 156 -2.71 12.84 8.65
C ILE A 156 -2.32 14.33 8.66
N LYS A 157 -3.29 15.24 8.82
CA LYS A 157 -3.01 16.68 8.92
C LYS A 157 -2.14 17.01 10.13
N GLY A 158 -2.23 16.22 11.19
CA GLY A 158 -1.41 16.33 12.40
C GLY A 158 0.10 16.18 12.17
N PHE A 159 0.54 15.56 11.07
CA PHE A 159 1.97 15.39 10.77
C PHE A 159 2.68 16.67 10.30
N SER A 160 1.94 17.72 9.90
CA SER A 160 2.53 18.94 9.33
C SER A 160 2.02 20.20 10.01
N ASP A 161 2.93 21.00 10.55
CA ASP A 161 2.60 22.30 11.14
C ASP A 161 2.03 23.30 10.12
N ARG A 162 2.17 23.04 8.82
CA ARG A 162 1.52 23.87 7.80
C ARG A 162 0.01 23.92 7.96
N PHE A 163 -0.63 22.81 8.37
CA PHE A 163 -2.09 22.79 8.61
C PHE A 163 -2.50 23.57 9.86
N LYS A 164 -1.57 23.87 10.78
CA LYS A 164 -1.81 24.75 11.93
C LYS A 164 -1.66 26.23 11.54
N ASN A 165 -0.69 26.51 10.67
CA ASN A 165 -0.24 27.88 10.40
C ASN A 165 -0.79 28.48 9.10
N LYS A 166 -1.45 27.69 8.26
CA LYS A 166 -1.99 28.13 6.97
C LYS A 166 -3.37 27.55 6.74
N THR A 167 -4.21 28.34 6.09
CA THR A 167 -5.52 27.90 5.59
C THR A 167 -5.40 27.54 4.11
N ALA A 168 -6.11 26.49 3.69
CA ALA A 168 -6.23 26.17 2.28
C ALA A 168 -6.96 27.30 1.55
N GLN A 169 -6.43 27.70 0.39
CA GLN A 169 -7.15 28.58 -0.53
C GLN A 169 -8.39 27.86 -1.08
N PRO A 170 -9.42 28.60 -1.54
CA PRO A 170 -10.59 28.00 -2.18
C PRO A 170 -10.22 27.10 -3.36
N ALA A 171 -11.11 26.16 -3.68
CA ALA A 171 -10.98 25.33 -4.88
C ALA A 171 -10.99 26.23 -6.13
N ILE A 172 -10.17 25.87 -7.13
CA ILE A 172 -10.19 26.51 -8.44
C ILE A 172 -11.52 26.18 -9.12
N ASP A 173 -12.16 27.21 -9.68
CA ASP A 173 -13.27 27.02 -10.62
C ASP A 173 -12.71 26.70 -12.01
N PHE A 174 -12.97 25.48 -12.48
CA PHE A 174 -12.55 25.03 -13.81
C PHE A 174 -13.52 25.46 -14.91
N GLY A 175 -14.66 26.05 -14.56
CA GLY A 175 -15.73 26.36 -15.49
C GLY A 175 -16.29 25.12 -16.19
N LYS A 176 -16.87 25.31 -17.37
CA LYS A 176 -17.35 24.21 -18.21
C LYS A 176 -16.19 23.68 -19.06
N PRO A 177 -15.94 22.35 -19.07
CA PRO A 177 -14.96 21.78 -19.99
C PRO A 177 -15.30 22.14 -21.44
N PRO A 178 -14.32 22.54 -22.27
CA PRO A 178 -14.55 22.79 -23.69
C PRO A 178 -15.00 21.49 -24.39
N PRO A 179 -15.77 21.58 -25.49
CA PRO A 179 -16.16 20.41 -26.26
C PRO A 179 -14.94 19.72 -26.89
N SER A 180 -14.98 18.40 -26.97
CA SER A 180 -13.92 17.59 -27.60
C SER A 180 -14.09 17.58 -29.12
N THR A 181 -13.85 18.71 -29.79
CA THR A 181 -13.87 18.82 -31.26
C THR A 181 -12.47 18.61 -31.86
N MET A 182 -12.40 18.38 -33.17
CA MET A 182 -11.12 18.23 -33.86
C MET A 182 -10.27 19.50 -33.75
N GLU A 183 -10.89 20.67 -33.84
CA GLU A 183 -10.23 21.97 -33.69
C GLU A 183 -9.61 22.13 -32.29
N ALA A 184 -10.32 21.67 -31.25
CA ALA A 184 -9.79 21.68 -29.89
C ALA A 184 -8.59 20.75 -29.73
N VAL A 185 -8.60 19.57 -30.38
CA VAL A 185 -7.47 18.63 -30.38
C VAL A 185 -6.25 19.24 -31.08
N VAL A 186 -6.43 19.82 -32.27
CA VAL A 186 -5.34 20.47 -33.02
C VAL A 186 -4.74 21.65 -32.23
N SER A 187 -5.60 22.45 -31.59
CA SER A 187 -5.15 23.54 -30.72
C SER A 187 -4.35 23.01 -29.51
N GLY A 188 -4.82 21.92 -28.89
CA GLY A 188 -4.13 21.25 -27.79
C GLY A 188 -2.78 20.66 -28.18
N GLU A 189 -2.67 20.04 -29.35
CA GLU A 189 -1.40 19.53 -29.89
C GLU A 189 -0.38 20.65 -30.09
N LYS A 190 -0.81 21.78 -30.66
CA LYS A 190 0.05 22.96 -30.82
C LYS A 190 0.57 23.46 -29.46
N LEU A 191 -0.32 23.62 -28.48
CA LEU A 191 0.07 24.04 -27.13
C LEU A 191 1.03 23.06 -26.47
N TYR A 192 0.83 21.75 -26.67
CA TYR A 192 1.72 20.73 -26.13
C TYR A 192 3.16 20.91 -26.64
N GLN A 193 3.34 21.24 -27.92
CA GLN A 193 4.64 21.49 -28.52
C GLN A 193 5.25 22.83 -28.05
N GLU A 194 4.45 23.90 -28.03
CA GLU A 194 4.89 25.25 -27.64
C GLU A 194 5.30 25.35 -26.17
N MET A 195 4.55 24.66 -25.29
CA MET A 195 4.86 24.58 -23.86
C MET A 195 5.96 23.54 -23.55
N GLN A 196 6.54 22.92 -24.58
CA GLN A 196 7.61 21.93 -24.48
C GLN A 196 7.24 20.71 -23.62
N CYS A 197 5.96 20.35 -23.57
CA CYS A 197 5.46 19.21 -22.81
C CYS A 197 6.12 17.90 -23.25
N GLN A 198 6.44 17.77 -24.55
CA GLN A 198 7.15 16.65 -25.15
C GLN A 198 8.53 16.41 -24.52
N GLY A 199 9.13 17.44 -23.93
CA GLY A 199 10.44 17.34 -23.26
C GLY A 199 10.43 16.30 -22.15
N CYS A 200 9.33 16.21 -21.38
CA CYS A 200 9.18 15.18 -20.35
C CYS A 200 8.27 14.03 -20.80
N HIS A 201 7.18 14.34 -21.51
CA HIS A 201 6.14 13.36 -21.81
C HIS A 201 6.33 12.60 -23.14
N GLY A 202 7.27 13.03 -23.99
CA GLY A 202 7.55 12.46 -25.30
C GLY A 202 6.50 12.85 -26.36
N THR A 203 6.85 12.77 -27.64
CA THR A 203 5.89 13.02 -28.73
C THR A 203 4.89 11.88 -28.91
N ASP A 204 5.20 10.68 -28.39
CA ASP A 204 4.31 9.51 -28.39
C ASP A 204 3.48 9.40 -27.10
N LEU A 205 3.61 10.37 -26.19
CA LEU A 205 2.91 10.48 -24.92
C LEU A 205 3.18 9.34 -23.92
N LYS A 206 4.26 8.57 -24.10
CA LYS A 206 4.61 7.44 -23.20
C LYS A 206 5.46 7.84 -21.99
N GLY A 207 5.79 9.12 -21.84
CA GLY A 207 6.62 9.59 -20.72
C GLY A 207 8.12 9.43 -20.95
N GLY A 208 8.55 9.20 -22.20
CA GLY A 208 9.96 9.00 -22.57
C GLY A 208 10.61 10.22 -23.20
N GLY A 209 10.21 11.44 -22.81
CA GLY A 209 10.80 12.67 -23.33
C GLY A 209 12.30 12.79 -22.99
N SER A 210 13.03 13.66 -23.71
CA SER A 210 14.48 13.82 -23.55
C SER A 210 14.92 14.25 -22.15
N GLN A 211 14.03 14.84 -21.35
CA GLN A 211 14.27 15.29 -19.97
C GLN A 211 13.67 14.35 -18.92
N ALA A 212 13.08 13.22 -19.33
CA ALA A 212 12.37 12.32 -18.41
C ALA A 212 13.30 11.60 -17.42
N ALA A 213 14.57 11.37 -17.80
CA ALA A 213 15.55 10.66 -16.97
C ALA A 213 16.08 11.49 -15.79
N ASP A 214 15.91 12.82 -15.84
CA ASP A 214 16.48 13.76 -14.87
C ASP A 214 15.48 14.16 -13.74
N LEU A 215 14.32 13.49 -13.68
CA LEU A 215 13.18 13.80 -12.79
C LEU A 215 12.84 12.67 -11.81
#